data_AF-A0A951LEP6-F1
#
_entry.id   AF-A0A951LEP6-F1
#
_cell.length_a   1.000
_cell.length_b   1.000
_cell.length_c   1.000
_cell.angle_alpha   90.00
_cell.angle_beta   90.00
_cell.angle_gamma   90.00
#
_symmetry.space_group_name_H-M   'P 1'
#
loop_
_entity.id
_entity.type
_entity.pdbx_description
1 polymer ?
#
loop_
_entity_poly.entity_id
_entity_poly.type
_entity_poly.pdbx_seq_one_letter_code
_entity_poly.pdbx_strand_id
1 'polypeptide(L)'
;MPPPQNMRELVEYVIGAWSRLSELAEFAQARHGYENSDVGYGAIYPADLQPDDEPMPEGSIILYGGFGEYFEFCISETSYLDILAEVFRRNGLQSAAEEMIELSRRLASGSDGSA
;
A
#
# COMPACT_ATOMS: atom_id res chain seq x y z
N MET A 1 -1.65 -19.91 -6.76
CA MET A 1 -1.05 -19.39 -5.52
C MET A 1 -2.09 -19.57 -4.41
N PRO A 2 -1.75 -20.04 -3.21
CA PRO A 2 -2.72 -20.11 -2.12
C PRO A 2 -3.18 -18.69 -1.71
N PRO A 3 -4.40 -18.52 -1.18
CA PRO A 3 -4.88 -17.23 -0.69
C PRO A 3 -4.04 -16.76 0.51
N PRO A 4 -3.81 -15.44 0.66
CA PRO A 4 -3.01 -14.89 1.75
C PRO A 4 -3.62 -15.23 3.12
N GLN A 5 -2.78 -15.67 4.04
CA GLN A 5 -3.17 -16.10 5.39
C GLN A 5 -2.99 -15.00 6.44
N ASN A 6 -2.27 -13.91 6.10
CA ASN A 6 -1.99 -12.79 6.99
C ASN A 6 -1.77 -11.48 6.20
N MET A 7 -1.74 -10.35 6.92
CA MET A 7 -1.58 -9.00 6.34
C MET A 7 -0.32 -8.86 5.48
N ARG A 8 0.81 -9.46 5.90
CA ARG A 8 2.05 -9.39 5.12
C ARG A 8 1.89 -10.12 3.79
N GLU A 9 1.40 -11.35 3.82
CA GLU A 9 1.17 -12.12 2.60
C GLU A 9 0.20 -11.42 1.66
N LEU A 10 -0.84 -10.77 2.20
CA LEU A 10 -1.78 -9.99 1.42
C LEU A 10 -1.10 -8.82 0.70
N VAL A 11 -0.31 -8.03 1.44
CA VAL A 11 0.40 -6.87 0.87
C VAL A 11 1.40 -7.34 -0.19
N GLU A 12 2.18 -8.39 0.10
CA GLU A 12 3.11 -8.98 -0.88
C GLU A 12 2.36 -9.56 -2.10
N TYR A 13 1.16 -10.13 -1.90
CA TYR A 13 0.30 -10.66 -2.97
C TYR A 13 -0.19 -9.55 -3.90
N VAL A 14 -0.72 -8.46 -3.34
CA VAL A 14 -1.15 -7.27 -4.10
C VAL A 14 0.05 -6.63 -4.80
N ILE A 15 1.20 -6.52 -4.12
CA ILE A 15 2.42 -5.97 -4.72
C ILE A 15 2.91 -6.81 -5.89
N GLY A 16 2.87 -8.14 -5.76
CA GLY A 16 3.27 -9.06 -6.81
C GLY A 16 2.38 -9.01 -8.06
N ALA A 17 1.15 -8.48 -7.94
CA ALA A 17 0.25 -8.29 -9.07
C ALA A 17 0.62 -7.05 -9.92
N TRP A 18 1.49 -6.16 -9.43
CA TRP A 18 1.89 -4.95 -10.14
C TRP A 18 3.00 -5.23 -11.16
N SER A 19 2.82 -4.75 -12.39
CA SER A 19 3.68 -5.06 -13.54
C SER A 19 5.08 -4.44 -13.43
N ARG A 20 5.21 -3.30 -12.73
CA ARG A 20 6.48 -2.57 -12.60
C ARG A 20 6.67 -2.05 -11.17
N LEU A 21 7.45 -2.79 -10.38
CA LEU A 21 7.72 -2.44 -8.98
C LEU A 21 8.26 -1.02 -8.78
N SER A 22 9.06 -0.50 -9.73
CA SER A 22 9.60 0.86 -9.62
C SER A 22 8.54 1.96 -9.62
N GLU A 23 7.43 1.76 -10.33
CA GLU A 23 6.35 2.77 -10.43
C GLU A 23 5.61 2.90 -9.09
N LEU A 24 5.60 1.85 -8.27
CA LEU A 24 4.96 1.85 -6.95
C LEU A 24 5.60 2.82 -5.97
N ALA A 25 6.90 3.07 -6.10
CA ALA A 25 7.57 4.06 -5.26
C ALA A 25 7.00 5.46 -5.54
N GLU A 26 6.74 5.79 -6.81
CA GLU A 26 6.16 7.07 -7.21
C GLU A 26 4.73 7.23 -6.69
N PHE A 27 3.90 6.19 -6.81
CA PHE A 27 2.53 6.21 -6.28
C PHE A 27 2.48 6.31 -4.75
N ALA A 28 3.35 5.57 -4.06
CA ALA A 28 3.43 5.61 -2.61
C ALA A 28 3.91 6.98 -2.11
N GLN A 29 4.87 7.62 -2.80
CA GLN A 29 5.29 8.99 -2.47
C GLN A 29 4.19 10.02 -2.75
N ALA A 30 3.44 9.83 -3.84
CA ALA A 30 2.34 10.71 -4.21
C ALA A 30 1.12 10.55 -3.29
N ARG A 31 1.07 9.47 -2.47
CA ARG A 31 -0.07 9.11 -1.61
C ARG A 31 -1.38 9.09 -2.41
N HIS A 32 -1.29 8.53 -3.62
CA HIS A 32 -2.40 8.38 -4.52
C HIS A 32 -2.66 6.91 -4.81
N GLY A 33 -3.94 6.60 -5.00
CA GLY A 33 -4.42 5.29 -5.33
C GLY A 33 -3.80 4.81 -6.63
N TYR A 34 -3.50 3.51 -6.65
CA TYR A 34 -2.99 2.84 -7.83
C TYR A 34 -3.76 1.55 -8.04
N GLU A 35 -4.35 1.44 -9.23
CA GLU A 35 -5.09 0.28 -9.67
C GLU A 35 -4.32 -0.40 -10.79
N ASN A 36 -4.12 -1.72 -10.67
CA ASN A 36 -3.80 -2.54 -11.82
C ASN A 36 -5.09 -3.07 -12.45
N SER A 37 -5.52 -2.36 -13.49
CA SER A 37 -6.75 -2.62 -14.23
C SER A 37 -6.80 -4.00 -14.89
N ASP A 38 -5.63 -4.62 -15.15
CA ASP A 38 -5.57 -5.93 -15.83
C ASP A 38 -5.96 -7.09 -14.90
N VAL A 39 -5.86 -6.89 -13.59
CA VAL A 39 -5.97 -7.96 -12.60
C VAL A 39 -6.88 -7.62 -11.41
N GLY A 40 -7.36 -6.37 -11.31
CA GLY A 40 -8.32 -5.94 -10.29
C GLY A 40 -7.70 -5.84 -8.89
N TYR A 41 -6.43 -5.45 -8.79
CA TYR A 41 -5.71 -5.25 -7.54
C TYR A 41 -5.27 -3.80 -7.41
N GLY A 42 -5.32 -3.25 -6.20
CA GLY A 42 -4.88 -1.88 -5.98
C GLY A 42 -4.81 -1.44 -4.53
N ALA A 43 -4.45 -0.18 -4.38
CA ALA A 43 -4.45 0.54 -3.12
C ALA A 43 -5.28 1.82 -3.27
N ILE A 44 -6.04 2.19 -2.25
CA ILE A 44 -6.79 3.46 -2.17
C ILE A 44 -6.26 4.24 -0.98
N TYR A 45 -5.85 5.48 -1.23
CA TYR A 45 -5.47 6.43 -0.19
C TYR A 45 -6.69 7.30 0.20
N PRO A 46 -6.69 7.90 1.41
CA PRO A 46 -7.82 8.70 1.87
C PRO A 46 -8.20 9.85 0.93
N ALA A 47 -7.22 10.40 0.20
CA ALA A 47 -7.43 11.49 -0.74
C ALA A 47 -8.19 11.07 -2.01
N ASP A 48 -8.25 9.77 -2.30
CA ASP A 48 -8.89 9.23 -3.51
C ASP A 48 -10.27 8.62 -3.24
N LEU A 49 -10.73 8.66 -1.98
CA LEU A 49 -12.09 8.25 -1.61
C LEU A 49 -13.12 9.17 -2.27
N GLN A 50 -14.18 8.57 -2.79
CA GLN A 50 -15.36 9.26 -3.28
C GLN A 50 -16.25 9.73 -2.12
N PRO A 51 -17.13 10.72 -2.32
CA PRO A 51 -18.00 11.24 -1.27
C PRO A 51 -18.94 10.21 -0.62
N ASP A 52 -19.26 9.13 -1.36
CA ASP A 52 -20.15 8.06 -0.90
C ASP A 52 -19.40 6.87 -0.29
N ASP A 53 -18.06 6.90 -0.27
CA ASP A 53 -17.26 5.83 0.32
C ASP A 53 -17.28 5.89 1.85
N GLU A 54 -17.09 4.73 2.48
CA GLU A 54 -16.96 4.68 3.94
C GLU A 54 -15.70 5.45 4.39
N PRO A 55 -15.80 6.26 5.47
CA PRO A 55 -14.67 7.01 5.96
C PRO A 55 -13.56 6.08 6.43
N MET A 56 -12.37 6.25 5.86
CA MET A 56 -11.19 5.50 6.24
C MET A 56 -10.52 6.12 7.49
N PRO A 57 -10.04 5.31 8.45
CA PRO A 57 -9.26 5.81 9.57
C PRO A 57 -8.04 6.60 9.11
N GLU A 58 -7.72 7.67 9.85
CA GLU A 58 -6.53 8.48 9.56
C GLU A 58 -5.26 7.63 9.58
N GLY A 59 -4.35 7.89 8.63
CA GLY A 59 -3.10 7.15 8.50
C GLY A 59 -3.27 5.69 8.04
N SER A 60 -4.44 5.36 7.47
CA SER A 60 -4.70 4.05 6.88
C SER A 60 -4.83 4.12 5.37
N ILE A 61 -4.65 2.97 4.72
CA ILE A 61 -4.94 2.75 3.31
C ILE A 61 -5.82 1.51 3.16
N ILE A 62 -6.57 1.44 2.07
CA ILE A 62 -7.29 0.24 1.66
C ILE A 62 -6.46 -0.51 0.62
N LEU A 63 -6.22 -1.80 0.85
CA LEU A 63 -5.73 -2.71 -0.17
C LEU A 63 -6.86 -3.60 -0.65
N TYR A 64 -7.03 -3.71 -1.96
CA TYR A 64 -8.05 -4.54 -2.56
C TYR A 64 -7.50 -5.43 -3.67
N GLY A 65 -8.23 -6.50 -3.97
CA GLY A 65 -7.81 -7.49 -4.95
C GLY A 65 -8.87 -8.54 -5.22
N GLY A 66 -8.83 -9.17 -6.38
CA GLY A 66 -9.68 -10.33 -6.62
C GLY A 66 -9.51 -11.00 -7.99
N PHE A 67 -9.10 -12.27 -7.96
CA PHE A 67 -9.24 -13.20 -9.09
C PHE A 67 -10.26 -14.29 -8.70
N GLY A 68 -11.55 -13.94 -8.71
CA GLY A 68 -12.66 -14.83 -8.37
C GLY A 68 -13.50 -14.35 -7.19
N GLU A 69 -12.89 -14.10 -6.03
CA GLU A 69 -13.53 -13.44 -4.88
C GLU A 69 -12.80 -12.12 -4.58
N TYR A 70 -13.57 -11.04 -4.50
CA TYR A 70 -13.07 -9.71 -4.15
C TYR A 70 -12.79 -9.65 -2.65
N PHE A 71 -11.65 -9.09 -2.29
CA PHE A 71 -11.28 -8.79 -0.93
C PHE A 71 -10.83 -7.34 -0.81
N GLU A 72 -11.01 -6.79 0.39
CA GLU A 72 -10.65 -5.43 0.75
C GLU A 72 -10.20 -5.39 2.21
N PHE A 73 -9.08 -4.73 2.47
CA PHE A 73 -8.51 -4.63 3.82
C PHE A 73 -7.99 -3.23 4.10
N CYS A 74 -8.44 -2.67 5.21
CA CYS A 74 -7.89 -1.44 5.77
C CYS A 74 -6.66 -1.77 6.64
N ILE A 75 -5.52 -1.17 6.32
CA ILE A 75 -4.25 -1.35 7.05
C ILE A 75 -3.60 0.00 7.31
N SER A 76 -2.68 0.07 8.28
CA SER A 76 -1.93 1.31 8.48
C SER A 76 -1.01 1.59 7.29
N GLU A 77 -0.94 2.86 6.88
CA GLU A 77 -0.07 3.33 5.80
C GLU A 77 1.40 3.03 6.12
N THR A 78 1.79 3.17 7.39
CA THR A 78 3.13 2.81 7.87
C THR A 78 3.45 1.34 7.68
N SER A 79 2.52 0.43 8.00
CA SER A 79 2.72 -1.02 7.81
C SER A 79 2.85 -1.37 6.33
N TYR A 80 2.05 -0.72 5.47
CA TYR A 80 2.16 -0.87 4.03
C TYR A 80 3.54 -0.44 3.52
N LEU A 81 3.99 0.77 3.89
CA LEU A 81 5.27 1.33 3.46
C LEU A 81 6.45 0.47 3.94
N ASP A 82 6.40 -0.03 5.18
CA ASP A 82 7.44 -0.91 5.72
C ASP A 82 7.54 -2.23 4.92
N ILE A 83 6.40 -2.83 4.58
CA ILE A 83 6.36 -4.05 3.75
C ILE A 83 6.83 -3.74 2.32
N LEU A 84 6.40 -2.63 1.73
CA LEU A 84 6.83 -2.21 0.40
C LEU A 84 8.35 -1.98 0.33
N ALA A 85 8.93 -1.38 1.38
CA ALA A 85 10.38 -1.22 1.51
C ALA A 85 11.13 -2.55 1.58
N GLU A 86 10.55 -3.56 2.24
CA GLU A 86 11.12 -4.91 2.23
C GLU A 86 11.07 -5.56 0.85
N VAL A 87 9.94 -5.42 0.14
CA VAL A 87 9.81 -5.93 -1.24
C VAL A 87 10.85 -5.28 -2.15
N PHE A 88 11.02 -3.96 -2.08
CA PHE A 88 12.04 -3.25 -2.86
C PHE A 88 13.46 -3.72 -2.56
N ARG A 89 13.81 -3.90 -1.27
CA ARG A 89 15.12 -4.47 -0.87
C ARG A 89 15.36 -5.85 -1.48
N ARG A 90 14.36 -6.75 -1.40
CA ARG A 90 14.48 -8.12 -1.95
C ARG A 90 14.65 -8.14 -3.47
N ASN A 91 14.19 -7.10 -4.17
CA ASN A 91 14.29 -6.96 -5.63
C ASN A 91 15.45 -6.05 -6.09
N GLY A 92 16.35 -5.65 -5.19
CA GLY A 92 17.52 -4.82 -5.53
C GLY A 92 17.22 -3.33 -5.77
N LEU A 93 16.02 -2.86 -5.41
CA LEU A 93 15.59 -1.47 -5.54
C LEU A 93 15.89 -0.68 -4.26
N GLN A 94 17.18 -0.57 -3.93
CA GLN A 94 17.64 -0.03 -2.63
C GLN A 94 17.19 1.42 -2.39
N SER A 95 17.29 2.29 -3.40
CA SER A 95 16.89 3.71 -3.28
C SER A 95 15.40 3.85 -2.99
N ALA A 96 14.54 3.13 -3.71
CA ALA A 96 13.10 3.13 -3.47
C ALA A 96 12.76 2.61 -2.06
N ALA A 97 13.46 1.59 -1.57
CA ALA A 97 13.26 1.10 -0.21
C ALA A 97 13.59 2.15 0.86
N GLU A 98 14.66 2.91 0.68
CA GLU A 98 15.08 3.97 1.60
C GLU A 98 14.06 5.11 1.64
N GLU A 99 13.50 5.47 0.49
CA GLU A 99 12.43 6.47 0.38
C GLU A 99 11.17 6.03 1.14
N MET A 100 10.76 4.76 1.02
CA MET A 100 9.61 4.22 1.76
C MET A 100 9.83 4.20 3.27
N ILE A 101 11.04 3.85 3.72
CA ILE A 101 11.39 3.86 5.15
C ILE A 101 11.34 5.29 5.71
N GLU A 102 11.89 6.25 4.98
CA GLU A 102 11.88 7.65 5.39
C GLU A 102 10.46 8.20 5.45
N LEU A 103 9.61 7.87 4.47
CA LEU A 103 8.20 8.25 4.46
C LEU A 103 7.45 7.64 5.65
N SER A 104 7.62 6.34 5.90
CA SER A 104 7.02 5.63 7.05
C SER A 104 7.39 6.30 8.38
N ARG A 105 8.67 6.66 8.57
CA ARG A 105 9.13 7.38 9.77
C ARG A 105 8.49 8.75 9.94
N ARG A 106 8.36 9.52 8.85
CA ARG A 106 7.73 10.86 8.91
C ARG A 106 6.28 10.77 9.34
N LEU A 107 5.54 9.80 8.82
CA LEU A 107 4.15 9.55 9.20
C LEU A 107 4.05 9.14 10.66
N ALA A 108 4.90 8.20 11.12
CA ALA A 108 4.95 7.80 12.53
C ALA A 108 5.30 8.95 13.48
N SER A 109 6.11 9.92 13.03
CA SER A 109 6.52 11.09 13.84
C SER A 109 5.50 12.22 13.82
N GLY A 110 4.63 12.28 12.79
CA GLY A 110 3.60 13.31 12.62
C GLY A 110 2.32 13.04 13.42
N SER A 111 2.07 11.78 13.81
CA SER A 111 0.88 11.39 14.59
C SER A 111 0.90 11.82 16.07
N ASP A 112 2.03 12.35 16.58
CA ASP A 112 2.17 12.84 17.96
C ASP A 112 1.70 14.31 18.16
N GLY A 113 1.12 14.94 17.13
CA GLY A 113 0.94 16.40 17.07
C GLY A 113 -0.46 16.93 16.80
N SER A 114 -1.54 16.19 17.08
CA SER A 114 -2.91 16.74 16.97
C SER A 114 -3.80 16.25 18.10
N ALA A 115 -3.88 17.08 19.14
CA ALA A 115 -4.90 17.08 20.18
C ALA A 115 -5.42 18.51 20.36
#